data_AF-A0A1M6NVT2-F1
#
_entry.id   AF-A0A1M6NVT2-F1
#
_cell.length_a   1.000
_cell.length_b   1.000
_cell.length_c   1.000
_cell.angle_alpha   90.00
_cell.angle_beta   90.00
_cell.angle_gamma   90.00
#
_symmetry.space_group_name_H-M   'P 1'
#
loop_
_entity.id
_entity.type
_entity.pdbx_description
1 polymer ?
#
loop_
_entity_poly.entity_id
_entity_poly.type
_entity_poly.pdbx_seq_one_letter_code
_entity_poly.pdbx_strand_id
1 'polypeptide(L)' 'MSLSSLFLIGNFGTTEILLILFVIILLFGAKRIPELFRGMGQGIREFKDASKEEKPEFRDRPANPNDTNQPR' A
#
# COMPACT_ATOMS: atom_id res chain seq x y z
N MET A 1 16.59 1.60 40.13
CA MET A 1 16.27 1.42 38.69
C MET A 1 17.47 1.87 37.89
N SER A 2 18.23 0.92 37.31
CA SER A 2 19.41 1.26 36.52
C SER A 2 18.97 1.89 35.18
N LEU A 3 19.81 2.76 34.64
CA LEU A 3 19.59 3.41 33.34
C LEU A 3 19.36 2.35 32.23
N SER A 4 19.97 1.17 32.37
CA SER A 4 19.78 0.00 31.51
C SER A 4 18.31 -0.42 31.38
N SER A 5 17.53 -0.40 32.48
CA SER A 5 16.11 -0.75 32.45
C SER A 5 15.26 0.32 31.75
N LEU A 6 15.67 1.58 31.80
CA LEU A 6 15.00 2.68 31.10
C LEU A 6 15.30 2.64 29.59
N PHE A 7 16.52 2.25 29.20
CA PHE A 7 16.86 1.97 27.80
C PHE A 7 16.06 0.79 27.23
N LEU A 8 15.79 -0.26 28.02
CA LEU A 8 14.98 -1.39 27.55
C LEU A 8 13.48 -1.07 27.43
N ILE A 9 12.95 -0.14 28.22
CA ILE A 9 11.53 0.25 28.15
C ILE A 9 11.30 1.41 27.16
N GLY A 10 12.30 2.27 26.96
CA GLY A 10 12.24 3.44 26.05
C GLY A 10 12.66 3.19 24.60
N ASN A 11 13.34 2.07 24.29
CA ASN A 11 13.78 1.74 22.92
C ASN A 11 12.82 0.84 22.12
N PHE A 12 11.68 0.44 22.69
CA PHE A 12 10.68 -0.45 22.06
C PHE A 12 10.11 0.04 20.72
N GLY A 13 10.45 1.26 20.28
CA GLY A 13 10.00 1.80 19.00
C GLY A 13 10.84 1.38 17.79
N THR A 14 12.16 1.23 17.94
CA THR A 14 13.06 1.16 16.76
C THR A 14 14.07 0.03 16.84
N THR A 15 14.64 -0.23 18.02
CA THR A 15 15.71 -1.24 18.18
C THR A 15 15.15 -2.66 18.02
N GLU A 16 14.02 -2.96 18.66
CA GLU A 16 13.32 -4.24 18.51
C GLU A 16 12.89 -4.49 17.05
N ILE A 17 12.36 -3.47 16.37
CA ILE A 17 11.96 -3.57 14.96
C ILE A 17 13.18 -3.88 14.09
N LEU A 18 14.31 -3.20 14.32
CA LEU A 18 15.57 -3.46 13.63
C LEU A 18 16.08 -4.89 13.87
N LEU A 19 16.00 -5.38 15.11
CA LEU A 19 16.39 -6.75 15.45
C LEU A 19 15.53 -7.79 14.74
N ILE A 20 14.21 -7.62 14.74
CA ILE A 20 13.27 -8.50 14.03
C ILE A 20 13.56 -8.48 12.53
N LEU A 21 13.73 -7.29 11.95
CA LEU A 21 14.06 -7.12 10.54
C LEU A 21 15.40 -7.79 10.18
N PHE A 22 16.39 -7.69 11.06
CA PHE A 22 17.69 -8.34 10.89
C PHE A 22 17.55 -9.87 10.87
N VAL A 23 16.79 -10.45 11.79
CA VAL A 23 16.52 -11.90 11.80
C VAL A 23 15.78 -12.34 10.52
N ILE A 24 14.76 -11.60 10.07
CA ILE A 24 14.05 -11.88 8.81
C ILE A 24 15.01 -11.85 7.62
N ILE A 25 15.92 -10.87 7.57
CA ILE A 25 16.94 -10.76 6.51
C ILE A 25 17.91 -11.93 6.55
N LEU A 26 18.29 -12.44 7.73
CA LEU A 26 19.17 -13.61 7.82
C LEU A 26 18.46 -14.89 7.34
N LEU A 27 17.16 -15.04 7.64
CA LEU A 27 16.40 -16.23 7.26
C LEU A 27 16.03 -16.24 5.77
N PHE A 28 15.54 -15.12 5.25
CA PHE A 28 15.00 -15.03 3.89
C PHE A 28 15.96 -14.36 2.91
N GLY A 29 16.91 -13.56 3.38
CA GLY A 29 17.81 -12.75 2.57
C GLY A 29 17.27 -11.34 2.31
N ALA A 30 18.16 -10.34 2.29
CA ALA A 30 17.82 -8.93 2.07
C ALA A 30 17.11 -8.66 0.73
N LYS A 31 17.29 -9.55 -0.27
CA LYS A 31 16.68 -9.42 -1.60
C LYS A 31 15.22 -9.87 -1.66
N ARG A 32 14.76 -10.72 -0.74
CA ARG A 32 13.38 -11.26 -0.78
C ARG A 32 12.33 -10.24 -0.38
N ILE A 33 12.61 -9.39 0.60
CA ILE A 33 11.70 -8.34 1.05
C ILE A 33 11.29 -7.38 -0.09
N PRO A 34 12.21 -6.76 -0.86
CA PRO A 34 11.84 -5.89 -1.97
C PRO A 34 11.20 -6.64 -3.14
N GLU A 35 11.58 -7.90 -3.37
CA GLU A 35 10.98 -8.74 -4.40
C GLU A 35 9.48 -9.02 -4.10
N LEU A 36 9.17 -9.37 -2.86
CA LEU A 36 7.80 -9.55 -2.37
C LEU A 36 6.98 -8.26 -2.48
N PHE A 37 7.55 -7.13 -2.06
CA PHE A 37 6.86 -5.84 -2.17
C PHE A 37 6.61 -5.41 -3.62
N ARG A 38 7.54 -5.68 -4.54
CA ARG A 38 7.36 -5.41 -5.97
C ARG A 38 6.23 -6.24 -6.55
N GLY A 39 6.20 -7.55 -6.28
CA GLY A 39 5.12 -8.44 -6.73
C GLY A 39 3.76 -8.04 -6.16
N MET A 40 3.72 -7.74 -4.85
CA MET A 40 2.49 -7.28 -4.19
C MET A 40 2.01 -5.93 -4.74
N GLY A 41 2.92 -4.98 -4.98
CA GLY A 41 2.59 -3.66 -5.53
C GLY A 41 2.05 -3.74 -6.96
N GLN A 42 2.57 -4.66 -7.78
CA GLN A 42 2.04 -4.94 -9.12
C GLN A 42 0.61 -5.51 -9.03
N GLY A 43 0.39 -6.52 -8.17
CA GLY A 43 -0.94 -7.10 -7.97
C GLY A 43 -1.98 -6.07 -7.47
N ILE A 44 -1.62 -5.21 -6.51
CA ILE A 44 -2.50 -4.13 -6.04
C ILE A 44 -2.82 -3.13 -7.16
N ARG A 45 -1.85 -2.82 -8.03
CA ARG A 45 -2.05 -1.91 -9.16
C ARG A 45 -3.02 -2.50 -10.17
N GLU A 46 -2.78 -3.73 -10.61
CA GLU A 46 -3.65 -4.45 -11.54
C GLU A 46 -5.06 -4.60 -10.99
N PHE A 47 -5.20 -4.95 -9.71
CA PHE A 47 -6.50 -5.03 -9.03
C PHE A 47 -7.26 -3.70 -9.05
N LYS A 48 -6.56 -2.60 -8.76
CA LYS A 48 -7.14 -1.24 -8.79
C LYS A 48 -7.54 -0.83 -10.20
N ASP A 49 -6.74 -1.15 -11.21
CA ASP A 49 -6.99 -0.77 -12.60
C ASP A 49 -8.21 -1.54 -13.15
N ALA A 50 -8.30 -2.85 -12.89
CA ALA A 50 -9.50 -3.64 -13.21
C ALA A 50 -10.76 -3.13 -12.48
N SER A 51 -10.63 -2.76 -11.20
CA SER A 51 -11.75 -2.20 -10.41
C SER A 51 -12.22 -0.82 -10.90
N LYS A 52 -11.43 -0.11 -11.73
CA LYS A 52 -11.80 1.19 -12.29
C LYS A 52 -12.58 1.05 -13.59
N GLU A 53 -12.23 0.10 -14.45
CA GLU A 53 -12.96 -0.17 -15.69
C GLU A 53 -14.41 -0.63 -15.44
N GLU A 54 -14.67 -1.27 -14.30
CA GLU A 54 -16.02 -1.69 -13.89
C GLU A 54 -16.91 -0.55 -13.38
N LYS A 55 -16.37 0.66 -13.18
CA LYS A 55 -17.19 1.84 -12.93
C LYS A 55 -17.53 2.44 -14.30
N PRO A 56 -18.77 2.27 -14.81
CA PRO A 56 -19.15 2.91 -16.06
C PRO A 56 -18.89 4.41 -15.93
N GLU A 57 -18.05 4.96 -16.81
CA GLU A 57 -17.87 6.39 -17.00
C GLU A 57 -19.20 6.99 -17.48
N PHE A 58 -20.14 7.21 -16.56
CA PHE A 58 -21.36 7.97 -16.82
C PHE A 58 -21.20 9.46 -16.43
N ARG A 59 -19.98 9.96 -16.22
CA ARG A 59 -19.81 11.27 -15.55
C ARG A 59 -19.05 12.38 -16.27
N ASP A 60 -18.54 12.17 -17.49
CA ASP A 60 -17.82 13.25 -18.19
C ASP A 60 -18.43 13.64 -19.56
N ARG A 61 -19.76 13.56 -19.71
CA ARG A 61 -20.42 14.44 -20.69
C ARG A 61 -20.84 15.70 -19.95
N PRO A 62 -20.25 16.89 -20.23
CA PRO A 62 -20.92 18.13 -19.88
C PRO A 62 -22.31 18.07 -20.51
N ALA A 63 -23.36 18.27 -19.70
CA ALA A 63 -24.73 18.34 -20.20
C ALA A 63 -24.76 19.35 -21.34
N ASN A 64 -24.90 18.84 -22.57
CA ASN A 64 -25.03 19.68 -23.76
C ASN A 64 -26.45 20.26 -23.74
N PRO A 65 -26.62 21.58 -23.53
CA PRO A 65 -27.95 22.19 -23.45
C PRO A 65 -28.74 22.11 -24.77
N ASN A 66 -28.10 21.68 -25.86
CA ASN A 66 -28.70 21.57 -27.19
C ASN A 66 -29.02 20.12 -27.62
N ASP A 67 -28.98 19.15 -26.70
CA ASP A 67 -29.40 17.77 -27.01
C ASP A 67 -30.92 17.71 -27.21
N THR A 68 -31.32 17.66 -28.49
CA THR A 68 -32.72 17.65 -28.96
C THR A 68 -33.37 16.26 -28.83
N ASN A 69 -32.63 15.26 -28.34
CA ASN A 69 -33.13 13.90 -28.12
C ASN A 69 -33.38 13.58 -26.63
N GLN A 70 -33.83 14.55 -25.84
CA GLN A 70 -34.37 14.27 -24.50
C GLN A 70 -35.79 13.69 -24.62
N PRO A 71 -36.05 12.45 -24.15
CA PRO A 71 -37.41 11.96 -23.98
C PRO A 71 -38.05 12.75 -22.83
N ARG A 72 -39.22 13.35 -23.13
CA ARG A 72 -40.01 14.16 -22.19
C ARG A 72 -40.55 13.34 -21.01
#